data_AF-A0A8H3YLU0-F1
#
_entry.id   AF-A0A8H3YLU0-F1
#
_cell.length_a   1.000
_cell.length_b   1.000
_cell.length_c   1.000
_cell.angle_alpha   90.00
_cell.angle_beta   90.00
_cell.angle_gamma   90.00
#
_symmetry.space_group_name_H-M   'P 1'
#
loop_
_entity.id
_entity.type
_entity.pdbx_description
1 polymer ?
#
loop_
_entity_poly.entity_id
_entity_poly.type
_entity_poly.pdbx_seq_one_letter_code
_entity_poly.pdbx_strand_id
1 'polypeptide(L)'
;MGIPKPMRLLAFISLGIFFYVCFLMFSSPLELQVPGTGKIEKMTKDPNLEPTGEPPEPLRRVVGSNYAPNNPNSERINATLLALVRNNELRDMLQSMRDLERTWNHKFNYPWLFLNDEPFTEEFKTAIRGATKAEVKFELVPKDHWETPSWINDDLYQESVKVLKEQGVQYMDKKSYHNMCRWNSGMFYKHPALLEMQYYWRVEPNVHFFCDVDYDVFRYMQDHNKTYGFTVNLYDNPESVAGLWPSTQQFIADHPEYVHPNSAIKWLQDDTMRRENYVKANGYSTCHFWSNFEIGDMSFWRSKAYEEYFQHLDRAGGFFYERWGDAPVHSIGLGLFEDQNKIHWFRDIGYQHIPFFNCPNSPKCSGCVTGRFTDGEQWLNKDDCRPAWFKYVGMASTLNMEKITDKLAALPEDGTYFSLEFFPPKTTAGFANLQARLERMSRALRPFFVNVTWGAGGSTATKSLELAELVQRQLGLTTCLHLTCTNMNKSLIDSALERAKAIGVRNILALRGDPPRNEESFNLFYFF
;
A
#
# COMPACT_ATOMS: atom_id res chain seq x y z
N MET A 1 82.87 -17.21 -0.22
CA MET A 1 82.18 -18.47 0.15
C MET A 1 80.76 -18.43 -0.41
N GLY A 2 80.42 -19.33 -1.32
CA GLY A 2 79.07 -19.36 -1.90
C GLY A 2 78.07 -19.94 -0.90
N ILE A 3 76.94 -19.26 -0.71
CA ILE A 3 75.83 -19.75 0.14
C ILE A 3 75.48 -21.20 -0.26
N PRO A 4 75.44 -22.15 0.69
CA PRO A 4 75.13 -23.55 0.41
C PRO A 4 73.82 -23.69 -0.36
N LYS A 5 73.78 -24.57 -1.38
CA LYS A 5 72.58 -24.88 -2.18
C LYS A 5 71.29 -25.08 -1.35
N PRO A 6 71.29 -25.78 -0.19
CA PRO A 6 70.08 -25.94 0.61
C PRO A 6 69.59 -24.62 1.24
N MET A 7 70.50 -23.71 1.63
CA MET A 7 70.11 -22.39 2.15
C MET A 7 69.55 -21.48 1.05
N ARG A 8 70.03 -21.60 -0.19
CA ARG A 8 69.45 -20.88 -1.33
C ARG A 8 68.03 -21.37 -1.62
N LEU A 9 67.82 -22.70 -1.57
CA LEU A 9 66.50 -23.29 -1.77
C LEU A 9 65.51 -22.83 -0.69
N LEU A 10 65.93 -22.83 0.57
CA LEU A 10 65.12 -22.31 1.68
C LEU A 10 64.80 -20.82 1.52
N ALA A 11 65.77 -20.00 1.11
CA ALA A 11 65.52 -18.58 0.85
C ALA A 11 64.51 -18.36 -0.29
N PHE A 12 64.59 -19.14 -1.37
CA PHE A 12 63.62 -19.09 -2.47
C PHE A 12 62.22 -19.54 -2.06
N ILE A 13 62.12 -20.59 -1.24
CA ILE A 13 60.83 -21.06 -0.71
C ILE A 13 60.22 -20.01 0.22
N SER A 14 61.01 -19.43 1.13
CA SER A 14 60.54 -18.39 2.05
C SER A 14 60.12 -17.11 1.33
N LEU A 15 60.84 -16.70 0.27
CA LEU A 15 60.42 -15.58 -0.59
C LEU A 15 59.14 -15.92 -1.36
N GLY A 16 58.99 -17.14 -1.85
CA GLY A 16 57.76 -17.61 -2.51
C GLY A 16 56.55 -17.58 -1.57
N ILE A 17 56.72 -18.04 -0.32
CA ILE A 17 55.68 -17.98 0.71
C ILE A 17 55.36 -16.52 1.06
N PHE A 18 56.37 -15.67 1.21
CA PHE A 18 56.17 -14.24 1.51
C PHE A 18 55.36 -13.55 0.40
N PHE A 19 55.71 -13.75 -0.88
CA PHE A 19 54.95 -13.20 -1.99
C PHE A 19 53.55 -13.81 -2.11
N TYR A 20 53.37 -15.09 -1.78
CA TYR A 20 52.06 -15.73 -1.75
C TYR A 20 51.16 -15.17 -0.63
N VAL A 21 51.72 -14.92 0.56
CA VAL A 21 50.98 -14.30 1.68
C VAL A 21 50.66 -12.84 1.38
N CYS A 22 51.60 -12.08 0.80
CA CYS A 22 51.32 -10.73 0.32
C CYS A 22 50.27 -10.75 -0.79
N PHE A 23 50.30 -11.71 -1.71
CA PHE A 23 49.25 -11.89 -2.70
C PHE A 23 47.92 -12.19 -2.03
N LEU A 24 47.83 -13.08 -1.03
CA LEU A 24 46.57 -13.32 -0.31
C LEU A 24 46.06 -12.12 0.49
N MET A 25 46.96 -11.26 0.99
CA MET A 25 46.58 -10.05 1.74
C MET A 25 46.19 -8.87 0.84
N PHE A 26 46.79 -8.75 -0.34
CA PHE A 26 46.60 -7.61 -1.26
C PHE A 26 45.81 -7.96 -2.53
N SER A 27 45.54 -9.24 -2.79
CA SER A 27 44.46 -9.62 -3.69
C SER A 27 43.17 -9.24 -2.99
N SER A 28 42.42 -8.34 -3.60
CA SER A 28 41.03 -8.08 -3.21
C SER A 28 40.34 -9.41 -2.96
N PRO A 29 39.51 -9.55 -1.91
CA PRO A 29 38.72 -10.74 -1.76
C PRO A 29 38.03 -10.97 -3.10
N LEU A 30 38.18 -12.19 -3.64
CA LEU A 30 37.37 -12.67 -4.74
C LEU A 30 35.96 -12.15 -4.45
N GLU A 31 35.38 -11.35 -5.36
CA GLU A 31 33.98 -10.95 -5.23
C GLU A 31 33.23 -12.23 -4.85
N LEU A 32 32.68 -12.25 -3.64
CA LEU A 32 31.77 -13.29 -3.24
C LEU A 32 30.71 -13.28 -4.33
N GLN A 33 30.73 -14.28 -5.21
CA GLN A 33 29.62 -14.54 -6.10
C GLN A 33 28.47 -14.88 -5.16
N VAL A 34 27.71 -13.85 -4.81
CA VAL A 34 26.41 -13.98 -4.18
C VAL A 34 25.62 -14.94 -5.09
N PRO A 35 25.14 -16.07 -4.57
CA PRO A 35 24.35 -16.99 -5.38
C PRO A 35 23.15 -16.25 -5.94
N GLY A 36 23.13 -16.07 -7.26
CA GLY A 36 22.00 -15.60 -8.05
C GLY A 36 21.40 -14.28 -7.60
N THR A 37 21.82 -13.18 -8.24
CA THR A 37 20.94 -12.03 -8.42
C THR A 37 19.73 -12.48 -9.22
N GLY A 38 18.68 -12.94 -8.53
CA GLY A 38 17.33 -12.89 -9.07
C GLY A 38 17.12 -11.45 -9.55
N LYS A 39 16.75 -11.27 -10.81
CA LYS A 39 16.34 -9.96 -11.30
C LYS A 39 15.13 -9.55 -10.44
N ILE A 40 15.36 -8.67 -9.46
CA ILE A 40 14.28 -7.95 -8.80
C ILE A 40 13.51 -7.27 -9.94
N GLU A 41 12.23 -7.59 -10.12
CA GLU A 41 11.35 -6.87 -11.03
C GLU A 41 11.25 -5.42 -10.52
N LYS A 42 12.20 -4.58 -10.93
CA LYS A 42 12.19 -3.15 -10.65
C LYS A 42 10.93 -2.57 -11.29
N MET A 43 10.33 -1.58 -10.62
CA MET A 43 9.29 -0.78 -11.24
C MET A 43 9.80 -0.24 -12.58
N THR A 44 9.24 -0.73 -13.68
CA THR A 44 9.72 -0.40 -15.04
C THR A 44 9.46 1.07 -15.38
N LYS A 45 8.44 1.67 -14.76
CA LYS A 45 8.13 3.10 -14.78
C LYS A 45 7.32 3.48 -13.55
N ASP A 46 7.75 4.49 -12.79
CA ASP A 46 6.99 4.98 -11.63
C ASP A 46 5.69 5.67 -12.10
N PRO A 47 4.50 5.25 -11.63
CA PRO A 47 3.23 5.90 -11.97
C PRO A 47 3.18 7.37 -11.59
N ASN A 48 4.00 7.83 -10.64
CA ASN A 48 4.12 9.24 -10.29
C ASN A 48 4.73 10.10 -11.41
N LEU A 49 5.37 9.51 -12.42
CA LEU A 49 5.84 10.24 -13.61
C LEU A 49 4.69 10.67 -14.51
N GLU A 50 3.55 9.98 -14.45
CA GLU A 50 2.35 10.34 -15.21
C GLU A 50 1.61 11.51 -14.55
N PRO A 51 0.99 12.41 -15.34
CA PRO A 51 0.18 13.50 -14.80
C PRO A 51 -0.84 12.98 -13.79
N THR A 52 -0.74 13.51 -12.57
CA THR A 52 -1.55 13.07 -11.43
C THR A 52 -2.49 14.21 -11.03
N GLY A 53 -3.78 13.90 -11.03
CA GLY A 53 -4.84 14.77 -10.52
C GLY A 53 -5.41 14.25 -9.20
N GLU A 54 -6.49 14.87 -8.79
CA GLU A 54 -7.29 14.48 -7.63
C GLU A 54 -8.00 13.13 -7.87
N PRO A 55 -8.42 12.44 -6.80
CA PRO A 55 -9.20 11.22 -6.94
C PRO A 55 -10.59 11.50 -7.57
N PRO A 56 -11.33 10.45 -7.98
CA PRO A 56 -12.67 10.60 -8.53
C PRO A 56 -13.63 11.36 -7.60
N GLU A 57 -14.58 12.07 -8.21
CA GLU A 57 -15.69 12.72 -7.50
C GLU A 57 -16.62 11.68 -6.84
N PRO A 58 -17.32 12.03 -5.74
CA PRO A 58 -17.50 13.38 -5.20
C PRO A 58 -16.38 13.87 -4.25
N LEU A 59 -15.97 15.13 -4.41
CA LEU A 59 -14.98 15.81 -3.57
C LEU A 59 -15.58 17.03 -2.87
N ARG A 60 -15.39 17.12 -1.54
CA ARG A 60 -15.86 18.28 -0.75
C ARG A 60 -14.84 19.39 -0.76
N ARG A 61 -15.30 20.61 -1.00
CA ARG A 61 -14.48 21.82 -1.16
C ARG A 61 -14.86 22.86 -0.12
N VAL A 62 -13.95 23.80 0.13
CA VAL A 62 -14.27 24.98 0.92
C VAL A 62 -15.16 25.91 0.10
N VAL A 63 -16.36 26.17 0.60
CA VAL A 63 -17.34 27.09 0.01
C VAL A 63 -17.81 28.05 1.10
N GLY A 64 -17.47 29.34 0.95
CA GLY A 64 -17.77 30.34 1.97
C GLY A 64 -17.09 30.01 3.31
N SER A 65 -17.89 29.84 4.37
CA SER A 65 -17.40 29.58 5.74
C SER A 65 -17.67 28.16 6.23
N ASN A 66 -18.01 27.22 5.34
CA ASN A 66 -18.38 25.85 5.71
C ASN A 66 -17.29 25.11 6.52
N TYR A 67 -16.01 25.46 6.35
CA TYR A 67 -14.88 24.95 7.13
C TYR A 67 -14.23 25.99 8.08
N ALA A 68 -14.90 27.10 8.41
CA ALA A 68 -14.32 28.06 9.36
C ALA A 68 -14.08 27.40 10.74
N PRO A 69 -13.00 27.73 11.48
CA PRO A 69 -12.62 27.04 12.72
C PRO A 69 -13.74 26.99 13.77
N ASN A 70 -14.47 28.11 13.93
CA ASN A 70 -15.52 28.26 14.95
C ASN A 70 -16.94 28.18 14.37
N ASN A 71 -17.13 27.50 13.22
CA ASN A 71 -18.45 27.33 12.62
C ASN A 71 -19.23 26.21 13.34
N PRO A 72 -20.37 26.49 14.00
CA PRO A 72 -21.18 25.46 14.65
C PRO A 72 -21.85 24.49 13.66
N ASN A 73 -22.02 24.92 12.40
CA ASN A 73 -22.55 24.10 11.30
C ASN A 73 -21.43 23.76 10.31
N SER A 74 -20.28 23.33 10.85
CA SER A 74 -19.11 22.94 10.06
C SER A 74 -19.41 21.68 9.23
N GLU A 75 -18.87 21.61 8.01
CA GLU A 75 -18.91 20.40 7.17
C GLU A 75 -17.89 19.32 7.58
N ARG A 76 -16.99 19.64 8.52
CA ARG A 76 -16.05 18.66 9.11
C ARG A 76 -16.81 17.50 9.75
N ILE A 77 -16.40 16.29 9.42
CA ILE A 77 -16.78 15.07 10.15
C ILE A 77 -15.89 14.85 11.39
N ASN A 78 -16.23 13.86 12.22
CA ASN A 78 -15.44 13.48 13.39
C ASN A 78 -14.09 12.87 12.96
N ALA A 79 -13.10 13.72 12.74
CA ALA A 79 -11.75 13.32 12.42
C ALA A 79 -10.72 14.26 13.07
N THR A 80 -9.49 13.78 13.24
CA THR A 80 -8.41 14.56 13.83
C THR A 80 -7.08 14.32 13.11
N LEU A 81 -6.24 15.34 13.05
CA LEU A 81 -4.81 15.17 12.85
C LEU A 81 -4.21 14.67 14.16
N LEU A 82 -3.41 13.60 14.11
CA LEU A 82 -2.91 12.87 15.29
C LEU A 82 -1.39 12.83 15.27
N ALA A 83 -0.74 13.22 16.37
CA ALA A 83 0.71 13.11 16.52
C ALA A 83 1.07 12.55 17.90
N LEU A 84 1.83 11.45 17.93
CA LEU A 84 2.55 10.99 19.12
C LEU A 84 3.96 11.62 19.06
N VAL A 85 4.26 12.55 19.96
CA VAL A 85 5.47 13.38 19.83
C VAL A 85 6.00 13.82 21.19
N ARG A 86 7.32 13.90 21.32
CA ARG A 86 7.98 14.33 22.55
C ARG A 86 8.21 15.84 22.57
N ASN A 87 8.35 16.39 23.78
CA ASN A 87 8.66 17.81 23.98
C ASN A 87 9.92 18.27 23.22
N ASN A 88 10.94 17.40 23.09
CA ASN A 88 12.21 17.73 22.43
C ASN A 88 12.14 17.72 20.90
N GLU A 89 11.03 17.24 20.31
CA GLU A 89 10.80 17.19 18.86
C GLU A 89 9.97 18.39 18.37
N LEU A 90 9.72 19.38 19.24
CA LEU A 90 8.88 20.56 18.94
C LEU A 90 9.25 21.25 17.62
N ARG A 91 10.55 21.46 17.36
CA ARG A 91 10.99 22.16 16.15
C ARG A 91 10.63 21.40 14.88
N ASP A 92 10.83 20.09 14.92
CA ASP A 92 10.59 19.20 13.79
C ASP A 92 9.08 19.01 13.57
N MET A 93 8.30 18.95 14.65
CA MET A 93 6.85 18.92 14.58
C MET A 93 6.28 20.22 14.00
N LEU A 94 6.80 21.39 14.40
CA LEU A 94 6.41 22.69 13.85
C LEU A 94 6.74 22.82 12.35
N GLN A 95 7.74 22.09 11.85
CA GLN A 95 8.00 22.02 10.41
C GLN A 95 6.93 21.18 9.71
N SER A 96 6.65 19.96 10.19
CA SER A 96 5.59 19.11 9.65
C SER A 96 4.22 19.81 9.64
N MET A 97 3.88 20.49 10.74
CA MET A 97 2.64 21.28 10.83
C MET A 97 2.61 22.41 9.81
N ARG A 98 3.71 23.15 9.63
CA ARG A 98 3.77 24.25 8.65
C ARG A 98 3.50 23.75 7.24
N ASP A 99 4.09 22.62 6.87
CA ASP A 99 3.89 22.05 5.54
C ASP A 99 2.44 21.56 5.37
N LEU A 100 1.88 20.82 6.33
CA LEU A 100 0.51 20.30 6.25
C LEU A 100 -0.56 21.38 6.33
N GLU A 101 -0.38 22.39 7.19
CA GLU A 101 -1.25 23.56 7.27
C GLU A 101 -1.24 24.29 5.94
N ARG A 102 -0.07 24.58 5.37
CA ARG A 102 0.07 25.24 4.07
C ARG A 102 -0.60 24.47 2.95
N THR A 103 -0.38 23.16 2.83
CA THR A 103 -0.87 22.39 1.69
C THR A 103 -2.35 22.00 1.81
N TRP A 104 -2.86 21.86 3.03
CA TRP A 104 -4.19 21.31 3.26
C TRP A 104 -4.95 21.97 4.42
N ASN A 105 -4.46 21.88 5.66
CA ASN A 105 -5.32 22.11 6.82
C ASN A 105 -5.73 23.58 7.04
N HIS A 106 -5.01 24.56 6.50
CA HIS A 106 -5.45 25.97 6.59
C HIS A 106 -6.81 26.23 5.93
N LYS A 107 -7.21 25.35 5.00
CA LYS A 107 -8.49 25.34 4.27
C LYS A 107 -9.59 24.68 5.10
N PHE A 108 -9.32 23.49 5.65
CA PHE A 108 -10.32 22.63 6.27
C PHE A 108 -10.42 22.77 7.80
N ASN A 109 -9.35 23.22 8.46
CA ASN A 109 -9.26 23.50 9.89
C ASN A 109 -9.72 22.31 10.77
N TYR A 110 -9.28 21.09 10.43
CA TYR A 110 -9.46 19.91 11.28
C TYR A 110 -8.61 20.02 12.55
N PRO A 111 -9.13 19.53 13.69
CA PRO A 111 -8.44 19.64 14.97
C PRO A 111 -7.15 18.81 14.99
N TRP A 112 -6.19 19.25 15.81
CA TRP A 112 -4.99 18.51 16.14
C TRP A 112 -5.11 17.87 17.53
N LEU A 113 -4.69 16.62 17.64
CA LEU A 113 -4.51 15.91 18.90
C LEU A 113 -3.05 15.48 19.04
N PHE A 114 -2.40 16.01 20.08
CA PHE A 114 -1.03 15.64 20.45
C PHE A 114 -1.06 14.71 21.65
N LEU A 115 -0.36 13.59 21.53
CA LEU A 115 -0.21 12.57 22.55
C LEU A 115 1.27 12.43 22.91
N ASN A 116 1.56 12.18 24.19
CA ASN A 116 2.91 11.92 24.67
C ASN A 116 2.86 11.03 25.92
N ASP A 117 3.92 10.27 26.18
CA ASP A 117 4.06 9.49 27.41
C ASP A 117 4.47 10.34 28.62
N GLU A 118 4.91 11.58 28.36
CA GLU A 118 5.19 12.60 29.37
C GLU A 118 4.29 13.85 29.20
N PRO A 119 4.01 14.61 30.27
CA PRO A 119 3.27 15.87 30.16
C PRO A 119 3.94 16.86 29.20
N PHE A 120 3.14 17.48 28.32
CA PHE A 120 3.63 18.55 27.44
C PHE A 120 3.98 19.82 28.23
N THR A 121 5.11 20.44 27.89
CA THR A 121 5.51 21.74 28.47
C THR A 121 4.63 22.87 27.96
N GLU A 122 4.55 23.97 28.72
CA GLU A 122 3.80 25.16 28.27
C GLU A 122 4.44 25.82 27.03
N GLU A 123 5.76 25.70 26.87
CA GLU A 123 6.46 26.12 25.63
C GLU A 123 5.92 25.36 24.43
N PHE A 124 5.83 24.02 24.54
CA PHE A 124 5.30 23.16 23.49
C PHE A 124 3.87 23.55 23.13
N LYS A 125 2.99 23.62 24.15
CA LYS A 125 1.57 23.95 23.94
C LYS A 125 1.37 25.32 23.30
N THR A 126 2.14 26.32 23.74
CA THR A 126 2.06 27.68 23.22
C THR A 126 2.50 27.75 21.75
N ALA A 127 3.64 27.14 21.43
CA ALA A 127 4.18 27.15 20.08
C ALA A 127 3.26 26.42 19.08
N ILE A 128 2.73 25.25 19.46
CA ILE A 128 1.81 24.46 18.62
C ILE A 128 0.49 25.20 18.39
N ARG A 129 -0.12 25.79 19.43
CA ARG A 129 -1.35 26.59 19.27
C ARG A 129 -1.14 27.80 18.36
N GLY A 130 0.07 28.37 18.34
CA GLY A 130 0.42 29.46 17.44
C GLY A 130 0.62 29.04 15.98
N ALA A 131 0.74 27.74 15.69
CA ALA A 131 1.02 27.22 14.35
C ALA A 131 -0.24 26.91 13.51
N THR A 132 -1.43 26.92 14.10
CA THR A 132 -2.69 26.58 13.43
C THR A 132 -3.85 27.44 13.93
N LYS A 133 -4.90 27.57 13.11
CA LYS A 133 -6.18 28.20 13.49
C LYS A 133 -7.16 27.18 14.07
N ALA A 134 -6.90 25.89 13.89
CA ALA A 134 -7.77 24.81 14.33
C ALA A 134 -7.69 24.61 15.85
N GLU A 135 -8.66 23.87 16.39
CA GLU A 135 -8.60 23.41 17.78
C GLU A 135 -7.39 22.49 17.99
N VAL A 136 -6.72 22.62 19.13
CA VAL A 136 -5.58 21.77 19.51
C VAL A 136 -5.80 21.19 20.90
N LYS A 137 -5.72 19.87 21.01
CA LYS A 137 -5.76 19.11 22.26
C LYS A 137 -4.41 18.47 22.56
N PHE A 138 -4.08 18.39 23.84
CA PHE A 138 -2.85 17.78 24.34
C PHE A 138 -3.23 16.78 25.42
N GLU A 139 -2.93 15.50 25.22
CA GLU A 139 -3.29 14.46 26.17
C GLU A 139 -2.07 13.61 26.54
N LEU A 140 -2.13 13.05 27.75
CA LEU A 140 -1.12 12.15 28.27
C LEU A 140 -1.55 10.71 28.02
N VAL A 141 -0.65 9.90 27.46
CA VAL A 141 -0.90 8.47 27.28
C VAL A 141 -1.05 7.81 28.66
N PRO A 142 -2.14 7.08 28.93
CA PRO A 142 -2.29 6.31 30.15
C PRO A 142 -1.13 5.32 30.34
N LYS A 143 -0.60 5.23 31.57
CA LYS A 143 0.58 4.40 31.85
C LYS A 143 0.39 2.94 31.48
N ASP A 144 -0.78 2.38 31.76
CA ASP A 144 -1.17 1.01 31.42
C ASP A 144 -1.23 0.74 29.89
N HIS A 145 -1.42 1.79 29.09
CA HIS A 145 -1.37 1.70 27.63
C HIS A 145 0.06 1.82 27.07
N TRP A 146 1.02 2.37 27.83
CA TRP A 146 2.40 2.61 27.37
C TRP A 146 3.43 1.64 27.97
N GLU A 147 3.28 1.29 29.25
CA GLU A 147 4.23 0.47 29.97
C GLU A 147 4.31 -0.96 29.41
N THR A 148 5.47 -1.58 29.60
CA THR A 148 5.69 -2.96 29.22
C THR A 148 4.76 -3.88 30.03
N PRO A 149 3.99 -4.76 29.38
CA PRO A 149 3.07 -5.65 30.08
C PRO A 149 3.76 -6.59 31.07
N SER A 150 3.06 -6.98 32.13
CA SER A 150 3.62 -7.78 33.22
C SER A 150 4.04 -9.21 32.82
N TRP A 151 3.55 -9.73 31.69
CA TRP A 151 3.94 -11.05 31.18
C TRP A 151 5.22 -11.02 30.34
N ILE A 152 5.77 -9.84 30.05
CA ILE A 152 7.07 -9.71 29.38
C ILE A 152 8.17 -9.91 30.40
N ASN A 153 9.05 -10.87 30.14
CA ASN A 153 10.21 -11.18 30.96
C ASN A 153 11.39 -10.28 30.54
N ASP A 154 11.88 -9.46 31.46
CA ASP A 154 12.96 -8.52 31.14
C ASP A 154 14.29 -9.23 30.81
N ASP A 155 14.59 -10.38 31.43
CA ASP A 155 15.81 -11.15 31.12
C ASP A 155 15.79 -11.66 29.67
N LEU A 156 14.66 -12.22 29.22
CA LEU A 156 14.47 -12.65 27.83
C LEU A 156 14.58 -11.47 26.86
N TYR A 157 14.02 -10.32 27.23
CA TYR A 157 14.19 -9.08 26.46
C TYR A 157 15.67 -8.70 26.34
N GLN A 158 16.43 -8.63 27.44
CA GLN A 158 17.85 -8.27 27.40
C GLN A 158 18.69 -9.25 26.57
N GLU A 159 18.40 -10.56 26.61
CA GLU A 159 19.08 -11.53 25.75
C GLU A 159 18.75 -11.33 24.27
N SER A 160 17.47 -11.06 23.93
CA SER A 160 17.07 -10.77 22.55
C SER A 160 17.75 -9.51 22.00
N VAL A 161 17.91 -8.47 22.82
CA VAL A 161 18.61 -7.23 22.47
C VAL A 161 20.04 -7.51 22.03
N LYS A 162 20.77 -8.38 22.75
CA LYS A 162 22.15 -8.74 22.38
C LYS A 162 22.22 -9.35 20.98
N VAL A 163 21.38 -10.34 20.71
CA VAL A 163 21.36 -11.07 19.43
C VAL A 163 20.96 -10.17 18.28
N LEU A 164 19.85 -9.44 18.40
CA LEU A 164 19.29 -8.65 17.31
C LEU A 164 20.11 -7.37 17.03
N LYS A 165 20.82 -6.84 18.04
CA LYS A 165 21.78 -5.75 17.84
C LYS A 165 23.00 -6.19 17.02
N GLU A 166 23.50 -7.41 17.27
CA GLU A 166 24.59 -7.99 16.45
C GLU A 166 24.16 -8.23 15.00
N GLN A 167 22.87 -8.49 14.76
CA GLN A 167 22.27 -8.62 13.43
C GLN A 167 21.93 -7.28 12.78
N GLY A 168 22.21 -6.15 13.44
CA GLY A 168 22.02 -4.82 12.88
C GLY A 168 20.56 -4.32 12.90
N VAL A 169 19.70 -4.89 13.75
CA VAL A 169 18.32 -4.40 13.90
C VAL A 169 18.31 -3.04 14.60
N GLN A 170 17.84 -2.02 13.88
CA GLN A 170 17.83 -0.64 14.37
C GLN A 170 16.86 -0.45 15.54
N TYR A 171 17.29 0.31 16.55
CA TYR A 171 16.53 0.67 17.76
C TYR A 171 16.11 -0.50 18.66
N MET A 172 16.64 -1.71 18.44
CA MET A 172 16.36 -2.87 19.29
C MET A 172 16.72 -2.64 20.77
N ASP A 173 17.72 -1.82 21.07
CA ASP A 173 18.11 -1.52 22.45
C ASP A 173 17.28 -0.40 23.11
N LYS A 174 16.32 0.21 22.38
CA LYS A 174 15.51 1.32 22.87
C LYS A 174 14.13 0.85 23.29
N LYS A 175 13.94 0.49 24.56
CA LYS A 175 12.65 0.05 25.13
C LYS A 175 11.47 1.00 24.82
N SER A 176 11.72 2.32 24.81
CA SER A 176 10.68 3.31 24.44
C SER A 176 10.24 3.22 22.97
N TYR A 177 11.08 2.71 22.08
CA TYR A 177 10.73 2.44 20.69
C TYR A 177 9.80 1.21 20.60
N HIS A 178 10.06 0.16 21.38
CA HIS A 178 9.16 -1.00 21.48
C HIS A 178 7.78 -0.61 22.04
N ASN A 179 7.75 0.23 23.09
CA ASN A 179 6.50 0.78 23.63
C ASN A 179 5.74 1.59 22.56
N MET A 180 6.43 2.42 21.78
CA MET A 180 5.83 3.19 20.69
C MET A 180 5.22 2.28 19.62
N CYS A 181 5.96 1.26 19.16
CA CYS A 181 5.44 0.32 18.16
C CYS A 181 4.21 -0.44 18.67
N ARG A 182 4.24 -0.92 19.92
CA ARG A 182 3.08 -1.56 20.55
C ARG A 182 1.89 -0.59 20.68
N TRP A 183 2.15 0.65 21.10
CA TRP A 183 1.11 1.65 21.32
C TRP A 183 0.39 2.02 20.02
N ASN A 184 1.16 2.25 18.95
CA ASN A 184 0.59 2.49 17.62
C ASN A 184 -0.15 1.26 17.11
N SER A 185 0.36 0.05 17.36
CA SER A 185 -0.28 -1.19 16.90
C SER A 185 -1.67 -1.46 17.50
N GLY A 186 -1.91 -1.07 18.76
CA GLY A 186 -3.09 -1.58 19.48
C GLY A 186 -3.68 -0.72 20.59
N MET A 187 -3.13 0.46 20.86
CA MET A 187 -3.52 1.27 22.01
C MET A 187 -4.03 2.67 21.67
N PHE A 188 -3.52 3.31 20.60
CA PHE A 188 -3.90 4.68 20.29
C PHE A 188 -5.42 4.86 20.11
N TYR A 189 -6.07 3.95 19.37
CA TYR A 189 -7.51 4.01 19.10
C TYR A 189 -8.40 3.73 20.32
N LYS A 190 -7.79 3.31 21.44
CA LYS A 190 -8.44 3.10 22.75
C LYS A 190 -8.29 4.30 23.68
N HIS A 191 -7.48 5.30 23.30
CA HIS A 191 -7.29 6.49 24.11
C HIS A 191 -8.62 7.24 24.29
N PRO A 192 -8.98 7.70 25.51
CA PRO A 192 -10.28 8.35 25.76
C PRO A 192 -10.60 9.51 24.81
N ALA A 193 -9.61 10.35 24.51
CA ALA A 193 -9.75 11.48 23.58
C ALA A 193 -10.05 11.09 22.12
N LEU A 194 -9.86 9.82 21.74
CA LEU A 194 -10.08 9.31 20.40
C LEU A 194 -11.38 8.50 20.26
N LEU A 195 -12.07 8.15 21.35
CA LEU A 195 -13.23 7.25 21.32
C LEU A 195 -14.36 7.74 20.40
N GLU A 196 -14.56 9.05 20.31
CA GLU A 196 -15.59 9.67 19.46
C GLU A 196 -15.13 9.99 18.03
N MET A 197 -13.83 9.82 17.74
CA MET A 197 -13.27 10.06 16.41
C MET A 197 -13.54 8.87 15.49
N GLN A 198 -13.99 9.16 14.28
CA GLN A 198 -14.15 8.17 13.22
C GLN A 198 -12.86 8.02 12.42
N TYR A 199 -12.25 9.12 11.99
CA TYR A 199 -11.00 9.09 11.21
C TYR A 199 -9.86 9.78 11.94
N TYR A 200 -8.64 9.39 11.59
CA TYR A 200 -7.43 10.10 11.98
C TYR A 200 -6.47 10.21 10.80
N TRP A 201 -5.63 11.23 10.84
CA TRP A 201 -4.46 11.33 9.99
C TRP A 201 -3.23 11.44 10.89
N ARG A 202 -2.41 10.39 10.92
CA ARG A 202 -1.16 10.38 11.67
C ARG A 202 -0.12 11.26 10.99
N VAL A 203 0.53 12.09 11.80
CA VAL A 203 1.60 13.00 11.37
C VAL A 203 2.76 12.86 12.34
N GLU A 204 3.94 12.55 11.80
CA GLU A 204 5.20 12.48 12.54
C GLU A 204 5.98 13.82 12.46
N PRO A 205 6.90 14.09 13.40
CA PRO A 205 7.85 15.18 13.28
C PRO A 205 8.81 14.95 12.09
N ASN A 206 9.35 16.05 11.54
CA ASN A 206 10.34 16.03 10.45
C ASN A 206 9.86 15.35 9.15
N VAL A 207 8.61 15.61 8.76
CA VAL A 207 8.03 15.18 7.48
C VAL A 207 7.71 16.38 6.61
N HIS A 208 7.67 16.16 5.29
CA HIS A 208 7.39 17.21 4.32
C HIS A 208 6.14 16.89 3.50
N PHE A 209 5.33 17.93 3.26
CA PHE A 209 4.18 17.92 2.35
C PHE A 209 4.43 18.89 1.19
N PHE A 210 4.42 18.36 -0.03
CA PHE A 210 4.87 19.09 -1.22
C PHE A 210 3.75 19.64 -2.10
N CYS A 211 2.55 19.07 -2.01
CA CYS A 211 1.46 19.31 -2.95
C CYS A 211 0.24 19.91 -2.26
N ASP A 212 -0.32 20.97 -2.83
CA ASP A 212 -1.61 21.50 -2.40
C ASP A 212 -2.72 20.48 -2.67
N VAL A 213 -3.53 20.19 -1.65
CA VAL A 213 -4.68 19.27 -1.73
C VAL A 213 -5.95 20.08 -1.48
N ASP A 214 -6.83 20.16 -2.47
CA ASP A 214 -7.96 21.11 -2.46
C ASP A 214 -9.31 20.45 -2.15
N TYR A 215 -9.30 19.22 -1.64
CA TYR A 215 -10.51 18.53 -1.18
C TYR A 215 -10.33 18.04 0.25
N ASP A 216 -11.46 17.83 0.92
CA ASP A 216 -11.48 17.25 2.26
C ASP A 216 -11.17 15.74 2.16
N VAL A 217 -9.97 15.37 2.59
CA VAL A 217 -9.48 13.99 2.53
C VAL A 217 -10.27 13.07 3.46
N PHE A 218 -10.71 13.55 4.62
CA PHE A 218 -11.53 12.73 5.53
C PHE A 218 -12.92 12.48 4.96
N ARG A 219 -13.54 13.50 4.37
CA ARG A 219 -14.82 13.31 3.65
C ARG A 219 -14.66 12.42 2.42
N TYR A 220 -13.52 12.49 1.71
CA TYR A 220 -13.24 11.55 0.62
C TYR A 220 -13.20 10.10 1.13
N MET A 221 -12.51 9.84 2.25
CA MET A 221 -12.48 8.50 2.86
C MET A 221 -13.89 8.03 3.22
N GLN A 222 -14.72 8.91 3.81
CA GLN A 222 -16.09 8.58 4.20
C GLN A 222 -17.02 8.36 2.98
N ASP A 223 -17.06 9.32 2.05
CA ASP A 223 -17.96 9.31 0.89
C ASP A 223 -17.64 8.14 -0.06
N HIS A 224 -16.38 7.68 -0.10
CA HIS A 224 -15.93 6.53 -0.91
C HIS A 224 -15.74 5.23 -0.13
N ASN A 225 -16.20 5.18 1.13
CA ASN A 225 -16.14 4.01 1.99
C ASN A 225 -14.74 3.37 2.06
N LYS A 226 -13.72 4.21 2.28
CA LYS A 226 -12.32 3.81 2.43
C LYS A 226 -11.98 3.61 3.89
N THR A 227 -11.17 2.58 4.15
CA THR A 227 -10.72 2.22 5.49
C THR A 227 -9.35 2.79 5.80
N TYR A 228 -8.43 2.76 4.82
CA TYR A 228 -7.04 3.14 5.05
C TYR A 228 -6.43 3.83 3.84
N GLY A 229 -5.54 4.77 4.10
CA GLY A 229 -4.84 5.58 3.11
C GLY A 229 -3.34 5.63 3.38
N PHE A 230 -2.54 5.38 2.36
CA PHE A 230 -1.07 5.41 2.44
C PHE A 230 -0.45 6.22 1.29
N THR A 231 0.80 6.65 1.46
CA THR A 231 1.60 7.32 0.41
C THR A 231 2.77 6.45 -0.08
N VAL A 232 3.45 5.76 0.84
CA VAL A 232 4.65 4.95 0.58
C VAL A 232 4.43 3.49 1.04
N ASN A 233 4.95 2.52 0.28
CA ASN A 233 4.89 1.09 0.58
C ASN A 233 6.31 0.50 0.50
N LEU A 234 6.77 -0.10 1.60
CA LEU A 234 8.17 -0.49 1.79
C LEU A 234 8.32 -1.97 2.14
N TYR A 235 9.49 -2.54 1.85
CA TYR A 235 9.99 -3.75 2.52
C TYR A 235 10.57 -3.40 3.90
N ASP A 236 10.30 -4.22 4.91
CA ASP A 236 10.94 -4.12 6.24
C ASP A 236 12.20 -4.99 6.34
N ASN A 237 12.99 -4.75 7.38
CA ASN A 237 14.07 -5.61 7.84
C ASN A 237 13.47 -6.93 8.35
N PRO A 238 13.72 -8.08 7.68
CA PRO A 238 13.11 -9.35 8.03
C PRO A 238 13.58 -9.91 9.38
N GLU A 239 14.80 -9.57 9.82
CA GLU A 239 15.32 -9.95 11.14
C GLU A 239 14.50 -9.31 12.28
N SER A 240 13.82 -8.19 12.04
CA SER A 240 12.97 -7.54 13.05
C SER A 240 11.59 -8.18 13.25
N VAL A 241 11.15 -9.04 12.32
CA VAL A 241 9.77 -9.58 12.25
C VAL A 241 9.75 -11.08 11.95
N ALA A 242 10.81 -11.81 12.30
CA ALA A 242 10.95 -13.23 11.98
C ALA A 242 9.80 -14.09 12.54
N GLY A 243 9.33 -13.79 13.76
CA GLY A 243 8.22 -14.48 14.41
C GLY A 243 6.83 -13.92 14.09
N LEU A 244 6.74 -12.73 13.48
CA LEU A 244 5.46 -12.04 13.26
C LEU A 244 4.51 -12.84 12.36
N TRP A 245 5.02 -13.35 11.24
CA TRP A 245 4.20 -14.12 10.31
C TRP A 245 3.82 -15.50 10.85
N PRO A 246 4.74 -16.30 11.44
CA PRO A 246 4.36 -17.53 12.14
C PRO A 246 3.27 -17.31 13.20
N SER A 247 3.38 -16.28 14.04
CA SER A 247 2.34 -15.94 15.02
C SER A 247 1.01 -15.56 14.35
N THR A 248 1.07 -14.85 13.22
CA THR A 248 -0.12 -14.52 12.43
C THR A 248 -0.75 -15.76 11.80
N GLN A 249 0.05 -16.68 11.25
CA GLN A 249 -0.43 -17.93 10.67
C GLN A 249 -1.15 -18.79 11.71
N GLN A 250 -0.65 -18.82 12.95
CA GLN A 250 -1.34 -19.47 14.05
C GLN A 250 -2.71 -18.81 14.30
N PHE A 251 -2.75 -17.47 14.39
CA PHE A 251 -4.00 -16.74 14.61
C PHE A 251 -5.05 -17.02 13.53
N ILE A 252 -4.69 -16.96 12.24
CA ILE A 252 -5.66 -17.22 11.16
C ILE A 252 -6.02 -18.70 11.00
N ALA A 253 -5.23 -19.62 11.55
CA ALA A 253 -5.59 -21.03 11.63
C ALA A 253 -6.68 -21.26 12.71
N ASP A 254 -6.59 -20.54 13.82
CA ASP A 254 -7.58 -20.57 14.90
C ASP A 254 -8.84 -19.76 14.58
N HIS A 255 -8.70 -18.70 13.75
CA HIS A 255 -9.77 -17.79 13.33
C HIS A 255 -9.86 -17.61 11.81
N PRO A 256 -10.11 -18.67 11.03
CA PRO A 256 -10.18 -18.58 9.57
C PRO A 256 -11.32 -17.67 9.08
N GLU A 257 -12.36 -17.47 9.88
CA GLU A 257 -13.50 -16.60 9.59
C GLU A 257 -13.16 -15.11 9.50
N TYR A 258 -12.02 -14.68 10.06
CA TYR A 258 -11.60 -13.28 10.02
C TYR A 258 -10.87 -12.91 8.73
N VAL A 259 -10.37 -13.88 7.97
CA VAL A 259 -9.69 -13.59 6.70
C VAL A 259 -10.71 -13.14 5.66
N HIS A 260 -10.57 -11.90 5.20
CA HIS A 260 -11.47 -11.32 4.22
C HIS A 260 -11.30 -12.03 2.86
N PRO A 261 -12.38 -12.35 2.13
CA PRO A 261 -12.29 -13.06 0.85
C PRO A 261 -11.59 -12.26 -0.26
N ASN A 262 -11.58 -10.93 -0.16
CA ASN A 262 -10.81 -10.03 -1.03
C ASN A 262 -9.62 -9.40 -0.29
N SER A 263 -8.94 -10.19 0.52
CA SER A 263 -7.72 -9.80 1.24
C SER A 263 -6.53 -9.57 0.31
N ALA A 264 -5.56 -8.78 0.76
CA ALA A 264 -4.29 -8.56 0.09
C ALA A 264 -3.23 -9.63 0.44
N ILE A 265 -3.66 -10.85 0.77
CA ILE A 265 -2.76 -11.92 1.23
C ILE A 265 -1.62 -12.25 0.23
N LYS A 266 -1.89 -12.12 -1.07
CA LYS A 266 -0.87 -12.32 -2.12
C LYS A 266 0.25 -11.28 -2.07
N TRP A 267 -0.04 -10.06 -1.64
CA TRP A 267 0.97 -9.03 -1.40
C TRP A 267 1.77 -9.32 -0.13
N LEU A 268 1.09 -9.77 0.93
CA LEU A 268 1.75 -10.21 2.17
C LEU A 268 2.67 -11.41 1.96
N GLN A 269 2.37 -12.28 0.99
CA GLN A 269 3.13 -13.50 0.72
C GLN A 269 3.93 -13.46 -0.59
N ASP A 270 4.19 -12.26 -1.14
CA ASP A 270 5.02 -12.18 -2.34
C ASP A 270 6.44 -12.68 -2.06
N ASP A 271 6.84 -13.70 -2.81
CA ASP A 271 8.19 -14.29 -2.75
C ASP A 271 9.01 -13.96 -4.01
N THR A 272 8.41 -13.26 -4.97
CA THR A 272 9.00 -13.06 -6.30
C THR A 272 9.97 -11.88 -6.35
N MET A 273 9.69 -10.81 -5.60
CA MET A 273 10.47 -9.57 -5.66
C MET A 273 11.71 -9.59 -4.76
N ARG A 274 11.53 -9.97 -3.47
CA ARG A 274 12.60 -10.10 -2.48
C ARG A 274 12.51 -11.43 -1.74
N ARG A 275 12.87 -12.51 -2.45
CA ARG A 275 12.81 -13.89 -1.93
C ARG A 275 13.54 -14.06 -0.58
N GLU A 276 14.67 -13.38 -0.38
CA GLU A 276 15.43 -13.44 0.87
C GLU A 276 14.60 -12.95 2.06
N ASN A 277 13.90 -11.83 1.93
CA ASN A 277 13.01 -11.31 2.96
C ASN A 277 11.91 -12.33 3.29
N TYR A 278 11.28 -12.88 2.25
CA TYR A 278 10.28 -13.93 2.43
C TYR A 278 10.80 -15.14 3.19
N VAL A 279 12.03 -15.61 2.89
CA VAL A 279 12.65 -16.72 3.64
C VAL A 279 12.87 -16.34 5.09
N LYS A 280 13.53 -15.20 5.34
CA LYS A 280 13.94 -14.78 6.68
C LYS A 280 12.77 -14.43 7.59
N ALA A 281 11.70 -13.86 7.02
CA ALA A 281 10.44 -13.58 7.71
C ALA A 281 9.44 -14.75 7.62
N ASN A 282 9.93 -15.97 7.33
CA ASN A 282 9.17 -17.21 7.43
C ASN A 282 7.84 -17.25 6.66
N GLY A 283 7.80 -16.63 5.47
CA GLY A 283 6.62 -16.63 4.60
C GLY A 283 5.92 -15.28 4.42
N TYR A 284 6.43 -14.23 5.05
CA TYR A 284 5.98 -12.85 4.87
C TYR A 284 6.93 -12.06 3.98
N SER A 285 6.40 -11.34 3.01
CA SER A 285 7.16 -10.52 2.05
C SER A 285 7.95 -9.39 2.73
N THR A 286 7.57 -9.02 3.96
CA THR A 286 7.97 -7.81 4.69
C THR A 286 7.42 -6.51 4.16
N CYS A 287 6.53 -6.57 3.16
CA CYS A 287 5.88 -5.40 2.62
C CYS A 287 4.87 -4.78 3.57
N HIS A 288 4.96 -3.47 3.75
CA HIS A 288 4.08 -2.73 4.63
C HIS A 288 3.79 -1.32 4.08
N PHE A 289 2.61 -0.79 4.43
CA PHE A 289 2.34 0.64 4.34
C PHE A 289 3.20 1.38 5.36
N TRP A 290 3.86 2.45 4.92
CA TRP A 290 4.77 3.16 5.80
C TRP A 290 4.01 4.12 6.73
N SER A 291 3.70 3.62 7.92
CA SER A 291 2.69 4.17 8.84
C SER A 291 3.01 5.54 9.48
N ASN A 292 4.19 6.13 9.26
CA ASN A 292 4.43 7.54 9.63
C ASN A 292 3.47 8.49 8.90
N PHE A 293 2.97 8.07 7.74
CA PHE A 293 1.79 8.63 7.10
C PHE A 293 0.69 7.58 7.12
N GLU A 294 -0.46 7.89 7.72
CA GLU A 294 -1.66 7.09 7.58
C GLU A 294 -2.92 7.92 7.77
N ILE A 295 -3.91 7.66 6.92
CA ILE A 295 -5.27 8.17 7.09
C ILE A 295 -6.18 6.96 7.27
N GLY A 296 -6.72 6.76 8.47
CA GLY A 296 -7.40 5.51 8.81
C GLY A 296 -8.76 5.72 9.45
N ASP A 297 -9.66 4.78 9.21
CA ASP A 297 -10.94 4.63 9.91
C ASP A 297 -10.72 3.84 11.22
N MET A 298 -11.05 4.48 12.33
CA MET A 298 -10.93 3.90 13.68
C MET A 298 -11.79 2.66 13.88
N SER A 299 -12.87 2.49 13.11
CA SER A 299 -13.75 1.32 13.20
C SER A 299 -13.04 0.02 12.81
N PHE A 300 -12.04 0.06 11.93
CA PHE A 300 -11.24 -1.10 11.58
C PHE A 300 -10.37 -1.55 12.75
N TRP A 301 -9.65 -0.62 13.37
CA TRP A 301 -8.80 -0.94 14.53
C TRP A 301 -9.60 -1.40 15.75
N ARG A 302 -10.83 -0.89 15.90
CA ARG A 302 -11.78 -1.30 16.94
C ARG A 302 -12.58 -2.54 16.57
N SER A 303 -12.40 -3.08 15.37
CA SER A 303 -13.10 -4.29 14.94
C SER A 303 -12.66 -5.49 15.77
N LYS A 304 -13.56 -6.44 15.94
CA LYS A 304 -13.28 -7.67 16.70
C LYS A 304 -12.06 -8.41 16.15
N ALA A 305 -11.96 -8.53 14.81
CA ALA A 305 -10.87 -9.24 14.15
C ALA A 305 -9.51 -8.61 14.44
N TYR A 306 -9.39 -7.29 14.28
CA TYR A 306 -8.13 -6.59 14.53
C TYR A 306 -7.77 -6.57 16.02
N GLU A 307 -8.76 -6.36 16.90
CA GLU A 307 -8.53 -6.32 18.35
C GLU A 307 -8.05 -7.69 18.89
N GLU A 308 -8.68 -8.79 18.46
CA GLU A 308 -8.25 -10.14 18.87
C GLU A 308 -6.87 -10.49 18.27
N TYR A 309 -6.59 -10.03 17.04
CA TYR A 309 -5.27 -10.19 16.41
C TYR A 309 -4.18 -9.44 17.19
N PHE A 310 -4.40 -8.16 17.51
CA PHE A 310 -3.45 -7.39 18.31
C PHE A 310 -3.21 -8.05 19.67
N GLN A 311 -4.27 -8.49 20.36
CA GLN A 311 -4.13 -9.16 21.65
C GLN A 311 -3.36 -10.49 21.55
N HIS A 312 -3.53 -11.23 20.44
CA HIS A 312 -2.73 -12.42 20.16
C HIS A 312 -1.25 -12.09 20.01
N LEU A 313 -0.91 -11.06 19.22
CA LEU A 313 0.47 -10.60 19.06
C LEU A 313 1.06 -10.04 20.37
N ASP A 314 0.29 -9.29 21.14
CA ASP A 314 0.73 -8.71 22.41
C ASP A 314 1.06 -9.80 23.45
N ARG A 315 0.29 -10.90 23.46
CA ARG A 315 0.58 -12.09 24.26
C ARG A 315 1.79 -12.89 23.75
N ALA A 316 2.02 -12.90 22.43
CA ALA A 316 3.21 -13.54 21.85
C ALA A 316 4.51 -12.82 22.25
N GLY A 317 4.44 -11.52 22.58
CA GLY A 317 5.55 -10.75 23.15
C GLY A 317 6.59 -10.28 22.13
N GLY A 318 6.38 -10.50 20.83
CA GLY A 318 7.31 -10.11 19.77
C GLY A 318 7.48 -8.59 19.58
N PHE A 319 6.58 -7.78 20.16
CA PHE A 319 6.83 -6.34 20.31
C PHE A 319 8.08 -6.04 21.14
N PHE A 320 8.50 -6.94 22.04
CA PHE A 320 9.65 -6.76 22.93
C PHE A 320 10.76 -7.77 22.63
N TYR A 321 10.44 -9.06 22.48
CA TYR A 321 11.46 -10.10 22.20
C TYR A 321 11.99 -10.07 20.77
N GLU A 322 11.26 -9.42 19.86
CA GLU A 322 11.72 -9.01 18.54
C GLU A 322 11.52 -7.48 18.43
N ARG A 323 11.44 -6.94 17.22
CA ARG A 323 11.14 -5.52 17.00
C ARG A 323 9.96 -5.37 16.03
N TRP A 324 8.81 -5.93 16.40
CA TRP A 324 7.60 -5.78 15.58
C TRP A 324 7.17 -4.31 15.54
N GLY A 325 7.31 -3.69 14.37
CA GLY A 325 6.85 -2.34 14.12
C GLY A 325 5.33 -2.28 13.96
N ASP A 326 4.73 -1.12 14.23
CA ASP A 326 3.31 -0.90 13.93
C ASP A 326 3.02 -0.96 12.43
N ALA A 327 3.94 -0.50 11.58
CA ALA A 327 3.78 -0.54 10.14
C ALA A 327 3.49 -1.96 9.58
N PRO A 328 4.32 -2.99 9.85
CA PRO A 328 4.00 -4.36 9.42
C PRO A 328 2.77 -4.94 10.13
N VAL A 329 2.52 -4.62 11.40
CA VAL A 329 1.33 -5.12 12.14
C VAL A 329 0.04 -4.57 11.55
N HIS A 330 -0.05 -3.26 11.32
CA HIS A 330 -1.15 -2.60 10.63
C HIS A 330 -1.36 -3.18 9.23
N SER A 331 -0.27 -3.35 8.49
CA SER A 331 -0.29 -3.84 7.12
C SER A 331 -0.79 -5.29 7.00
N ILE A 332 -0.37 -6.15 7.92
CA ILE A 332 -0.86 -7.53 7.99
C ILE A 332 -2.33 -7.55 8.39
N GLY A 333 -2.72 -6.78 9.41
CA GLY A 333 -4.11 -6.66 9.83
C GLY A 333 -5.02 -6.22 8.69
N LEU A 334 -4.69 -5.10 8.02
CA LEU A 334 -5.41 -4.60 6.84
C LEU A 334 -5.39 -5.61 5.68
N GLY A 335 -4.22 -6.19 5.42
CA GLY A 335 -4.02 -7.11 4.31
C GLY A 335 -4.71 -8.46 4.48
N LEU A 336 -5.12 -8.83 5.70
CA LEU A 336 -5.86 -10.06 5.99
C LEU A 336 -7.35 -9.81 6.24
N PHE A 337 -7.71 -8.78 7.01
CA PHE A 337 -9.05 -8.64 7.58
C PHE A 337 -9.94 -7.61 6.87
N GLU A 338 -9.40 -6.82 5.93
CA GLU A 338 -10.17 -5.81 5.18
C GLU A 338 -10.26 -6.15 3.68
N ASP A 339 -11.26 -5.57 3.02
CA ASP A 339 -11.32 -5.50 1.57
C ASP A 339 -10.18 -4.61 1.03
N GLN A 340 -9.26 -5.20 0.28
CA GLN A 340 -8.14 -4.48 -0.31
C GLN A 340 -8.55 -3.28 -1.19
N ASN A 341 -9.79 -3.23 -1.70
CA ASN A 341 -10.32 -2.08 -2.47
C ASN A 341 -10.64 -0.84 -1.61
N LYS A 342 -10.77 -1.02 -0.30
CA LYS A 342 -10.95 0.07 0.67
C LYS A 342 -9.62 0.67 1.13
N ILE A 343 -8.50 0.13 0.69
CA ILE A 343 -7.17 0.66 0.93
C ILE A 343 -6.79 1.55 -0.25
N HIS A 344 -6.54 2.83 0.01
CA HIS A 344 -6.30 3.84 -0.99
C HIS A 344 -4.83 4.29 -1.00
N TRP A 345 -4.25 4.38 -2.19
CA TRP A 345 -2.96 5.02 -2.37
C TRP A 345 -3.18 6.51 -2.69
N PHE A 346 -2.88 7.38 -1.72
CA PHE A 346 -2.93 8.83 -1.87
C PHE A 346 -1.76 9.34 -2.71
N ARG A 347 -1.80 9.01 -4.00
CA ARG A 347 -0.77 9.36 -4.97
C ARG A 347 -0.59 10.87 -5.09
N ASP A 348 -1.67 11.62 -4.99
CA ASP A 348 -1.76 13.08 -5.10
C ASP A 348 -1.19 13.84 -3.89
N ILE A 349 -1.01 13.18 -2.75
CA ILE A 349 -0.39 13.77 -1.56
C ILE A 349 1.13 13.62 -1.65
N GLY A 350 1.80 14.68 -2.10
CA GLY A 350 3.25 14.74 -2.11
C GLY A 350 3.81 14.68 -0.70
N TYR A 351 4.60 13.65 -0.40
CA TYR A 351 5.05 13.33 0.96
C TYR A 351 6.51 12.89 1.00
N GLN A 352 7.21 13.24 2.07
CA GLN A 352 8.51 12.66 2.43
C GLN A 352 8.60 12.49 3.94
N HIS A 353 9.10 11.32 4.33
CA HIS A 353 9.83 11.14 5.57
C HIS A 353 11.19 10.58 5.15
N ILE A 354 12.30 11.05 5.72
CA ILE A 354 13.63 10.63 5.25
C ILE A 354 13.75 9.09 5.37
N PRO A 355 14.27 8.38 4.34
CA PRO A 355 14.79 8.88 3.05
C PRO A 355 13.83 8.68 1.86
N PHE A 356 12.54 8.39 2.08
CA PHE A 356 11.61 7.97 1.03
C PHE A 356 10.56 9.04 0.69
N PHE A 357 10.09 9.00 -0.55
CA PHE A 357 9.21 10.00 -1.12
C PHE A 357 8.01 9.36 -1.82
N ASN A 358 6.89 10.07 -1.78
CA ASN A 358 5.85 10.03 -2.79
C ASN A 358 5.78 11.42 -3.45
N CYS A 359 6.27 11.58 -4.67
CA CYS A 359 6.26 12.87 -5.37
C CYS A 359 5.58 12.74 -6.75
N PRO A 360 4.28 13.12 -6.87
CA PRO A 360 3.54 12.99 -8.12
C PRO A 360 3.88 14.09 -9.14
N ASN A 361 3.60 13.83 -10.41
CA ASN A 361 3.67 14.82 -11.49
C ASN A 361 2.39 15.67 -11.45
N SER A 362 2.39 16.75 -10.68
CA SER A 362 1.25 17.65 -10.56
C SER A 362 1.72 19.11 -10.48
N PRO A 363 1.00 20.04 -11.13
CA PRO A 363 1.29 21.47 -11.00
C PRO A 363 1.06 22.01 -9.58
N LYS A 364 0.36 21.26 -8.72
CA LYS A 364 0.15 21.61 -7.31
C LYS A 364 1.36 21.32 -6.42
N CYS A 365 2.38 20.63 -6.95
CA CYS A 365 3.52 20.17 -6.20
C CYS A 365 4.75 21.05 -6.40
N SER A 366 5.49 21.32 -5.33
CA SER A 366 6.79 21.99 -5.38
C SER A 366 7.72 21.48 -4.28
N GLY A 367 9.03 21.50 -4.54
CA GLY A 367 10.04 21.09 -3.54
C GLY A 367 10.40 19.61 -3.51
N CYS A 368 9.87 18.79 -4.42
CA CYS A 368 10.27 17.39 -4.60
C CYS A 368 10.54 17.06 -6.09
N VAL A 369 11.25 15.95 -6.35
CA VAL A 369 11.52 15.47 -7.72
C VAL A 369 10.52 14.39 -8.08
N THR A 370 9.72 14.63 -9.10
CA THR A 370 8.67 13.72 -9.58
C THR A 370 9.20 12.30 -9.83
N GLY A 371 8.51 11.30 -9.28
CA GLY A 371 8.86 9.88 -9.43
C GLY A 371 10.17 9.45 -8.76
N ARG A 372 10.85 10.35 -8.03
CA ARG A 372 11.98 9.97 -7.19
C ARG A 372 11.43 9.28 -5.94
N PHE A 373 11.87 8.05 -5.70
CA PHE A 373 11.48 7.27 -4.53
C PHE A 373 12.37 7.53 -3.31
N THR A 374 13.67 7.79 -3.52
CA THR A 374 14.63 8.09 -2.45
C THR A 374 15.71 9.07 -2.90
N ASP A 375 16.22 9.87 -1.96
CA ASP A 375 17.39 10.74 -2.12
C ASP A 375 18.65 10.19 -1.44
N GLY A 376 18.54 9.03 -0.79
CA GLY A 376 19.67 8.32 -0.20
C GLY A 376 20.42 7.44 -1.21
N GLU A 377 21.16 6.46 -0.67
CA GLU A 377 21.96 5.53 -1.45
C GLU A 377 21.13 4.70 -2.44
N GLN A 378 21.71 4.36 -3.60
CA GLN A 378 20.97 3.69 -4.69
C GLN A 378 20.34 2.35 -4.28
N TRP A 379 20.91 1.65 -3.31
CA TRP A 379 20.42 0.36 -2.84
C TRP A 379 19.06 0.46 -2.13
N LEU A 380 18.70 1.63 -1.57
CA LEU A 380 17.41 1.90 -0.94
C LEU A 380 16.23 1.80 -1.92
N ASN A 381 16.47 1.93 -3.23
CA ASN A 381 15.42 1.71 -4.23
C ASN A 381 14.88 0.26 -4.23
N LYS A 382 15.63 -0.70 -3.64
CA LYS A 382 15.15 -2.08 -3.47
C LYS A 382 14.12 -2.21 -2.36
N ASP A 383 13.97 -1.19 -1.52
CA ASP A 383 12.99 -1.18 -0.42
C ASP A 383 11.60 -0.75 -0.90
N ASP A 384 11.43 -0.32 -2.16
CA ASP A 384 10.12 -0.04 -2.75
C ASP A 384 9.30 -1.32 -2.98
N CYS A 385 8.22 -1.49 -2.20
CA CYS A 385 7.28 -2.61 -2.39
C CYS A 385 5.99 -2.22 -3.17
N ARG A 386 5.91 -0.98 -3.69
CA ARG A 386 4.81 -0.59 -4.60
C ARG A 386 4.65 -1.52 -5.82
N PRO A 387 5.72 -2.07 -6.45
CA PRO A 387 5.56 -3.03 -7.54
C PRO A 387 4.74 -4.27 -7.16
N ALA A 388 4.96 -4.84 -5.97
CA ALA A 388 4.18 -5.98 -5.50
C ALA A 388 2.74 -5.57 -5.18
N TRP A 389 2.54 -4.41 -4.54
CA TRP A 389 1.20 -3.87 -4.29
C TRP A 389 0.39 -3.70 -5.58
N PHE A 390 0.97 -3.05 -6.60
CA PHE A 390 0.29 -2.84 -7.88
C PHE A 390 0.07 -4.12 -8.68
N LYS A 391 0.93 -5.13 -8.52
CA LYS A 391 0.78 -6.44 -9.16
C LYS A 391 -0.43 -7.22 -8.62
N TYR A 392 -0.62 -7.22 -7.29
CA TYR A 392 -1.62 -8.09 -6.66
C TYR A 392 -2.92 -7.39 -6.28
N VAL A 393 -2.84 -6.12 -5.87
CA VAL A 393 -3.99 -5.32 -5.43
C VAL A 393 -4.42 -4.34 -6.53
N GLY A 394 -3.44 -3.77 -7.23
CA GLY A 394 -3.65 -2.76 -8.26
C GLY A 394 -3.36 -1.34 -7.77
N MET A 395 -3.23 -0.41 -8.71
CA MET A 395 -3.33 1.01 -8.40
C MET A 395 -4.82 1.27 -8.17
N ALA A 396 -5.22 1.70 -6.97
CA ALA A 396 -6.62 1.86 -6.56
C ALA A 396 -7.39 3.01 -7.28
N SER A 397 -7.25 3.09 -8.60
CA SER A 397 -8.02 3.90 -9.55
C SER A 397 -8.32 3.16 -10.88
N THR A 398 -7.94 1.89 -11.07
CA THR A 398 -8.12 1.23 -12.39
C THR A 398 -8.74 -0.17 -12.41
N LEU A 399 -9.04 -0.81 -11.27
CA LEU A 399 -10.01 -1.92 -11.30
C LEU A 399 -11.43 -1.34 -11.20
N ASN A 400 -11.86 -0.69 -12.28
CA ASN A 400 -13.21 -0.17 -12.46
C ASN A 400 -14.22 -1.33 -12.41
N MET A 401 -14.66 -1.70 -11.22
CA MET A 401 -15.88 -2.50 -11.00
C MET A 401 -17.15 -1.64 -11.21
N GLU A 402 -17.01 -0.49 -11.86
CA GLU A 402 -18.10 0.42 -12.19
C GLU A 402 -19.09 -0.22 -13.17
N LYS A 403 -20.38 -0.08 -12.88
CA LYS A 403 -21.45 -0.42 -13.81
C LYS A 403 -21.65 0.72 -14.80
N ILE A 404 -21.91 0.39 -16.06
CA ILE A 404 -22.17 1.38 -17.11
C ILE A 404 -23.40 2.23 -16.74
N THR A 405 -24.39 1.63 -16.07
CA THR A 405 -25.57 2.35 -15.57
C THR A 405 -25.21 3.48 -14.62
N ASP A 406 -24.25 3.25 -13.73
CA ASP A 406 -23.85 4.23 -12.71
C ASP A 406 -23.07 5.36 -13.38
N LYS A 407 -22.23 5.02 -14.38
CA LYS A 407 -21.54 6.01 -15.20
C LYS A 407 -22.52 6.88 -15.98
N LEU A 408 -23.54 6.28 -16.59
CA LEU A 408 -24.58 7.02 -17.33
C LEU A 408 -25.40 7.93 -16.40
N ALA A 409 -25.73 7.47 -15.19
CA ALA A 409 -26.44 8.28 -14.20
C ALA A 409 -25.61 9.46 -13.68
N ALA A 410 -24.28 9.35 -13.70
CA ALA A 410 -23.36 10.42 -13.31
C ALA A 410 -23.06 11.42 -14.44
N LEU A 411 -23.56 11.20 -15.67
CA LEU A 411 -23.41 12.18 -16.75
C LEU A 411 -24.31 13.40 -16.47
N PRO A 412 -23.86 14.62 -16.84
CA PRO A 412 -24.74 15.79 -16.91
C PRO A 412 -25.97 15.52 -17.80
N GLU A 413 -27.09 16.21 -17.57
CA GLU A 413 -28.33 16.03 -18.35
C GLU A 413 -28.13 16.21 -19.88
N ASP A 414 -27.13 16.98 -20.30
CA ASP A 414 -26.72 17.21 -21.70
C ASP A 414 -25.42 16.49 -22.09
N GLY A 415 -24.90 15.60 -21.24
CA GLY A 415 -23.66 14.87 -21.44
C GLY A 415 -23.73 13.91 -22.64
N THR A 416 -22.74 13.99 -23.53
CA THR A 416 -22.58 13.03 -24.63
C THR A 416 -21.51 12.00 -24.29
N TYR A 417 -21.71 10.77 -24.75
CA TYR A 417 -20.75 9.69 -24.57
C TYR A 417 -20.64 8.83 -25.83
N PHE A 418 -19.54 8.10 -25.95
CA PHE A 418 -19.38 7.09 -26.98
C PHE A 418 -18.67 5.86 -26.41
N SER A 419 -18.92 4.72 -27.04
CA SER A 419 -18.22 3.47 -26.75
C SER A 419 -17.53 2.97 -28.00
N LEU A 420 -16.53 2.11 -27.82
CA LEU A 420 -15.86 1.43 -28.91
C LEU A 420 -16.18 -0.06 -28.81
N GLU A 421 -16.46 -0.69 -29.94
CA GLU A 421 -16.71 -2.13 -30.01
C GLU A 421 -15.58 -2.84 -30.75
N PHE A 422 -15.11 -3.95 -30.18
CA PHE A 422 -14.06 -4.75 -30.77
C PHE A 422 -14.43 -6.23 -30.82
N PHE A 423 -14.06 -6.83 -31.95
CA PHE A 423 -14.17 -8.25 -32.19
C PHE A 423 -12.82 -8.91 -31.89
N PRO A 424 -12.78 -10.03 -31.14
CA PRO A 424 -11.54 -10.74 -30.86
C PRO A 424 -10.90 -11.24 -32.18
N PRO A 425 -9.63 -10.91 -32.44
CA PRO A 425 -8.95 -11.36 -33.65
C PRO A 425 -8.79 -12.89 -33.69
N LYS A 426 -8.85 -13.47 -34.88
CA LYS A 426 -8.70 -14.93 -35.04
C LYS A 426 -7.26 -15.40 -34.83
N THR A 427 -6.27 -14.55 -35.03
CA THR A 427 -4.83 -14.89 -34.98
C THR A 427 -4.11 -14.17 -33.85
N THR A 428 -3.04 -14.77 -33.32
CA THR A 428 -2.20 -14.18 -32.26
C THR A 428 -1.56 -12.86 -32.71
N ALA A 429 -1.07 -12.79 -33.95
CA ALA A 429 -0.55 -11.55 -34.52
C ALA A 429 -1.63 -10.46 -34.66
N GLY A 430 -2.88 -10.85 -34.97
CA GLY A 430 -4.01 -9.95 -34.96
C GLY A 430 -4.32 -9.40 -33.57
N PHE A 431 -4.23 -10.26 -32.55
CA PHE A 431 -4.43 -9.87 -31.15
C PHE A 431 -3.37 -8.86 -30.69
N ALA A 432 -2.08 -9.11 -30.93
CA ALA A 432 -1.00 -8.17 -30.60
C ALA A 432 -1.16 -6.81 -31.30
N ASN A 433 -1.57 -6.83 -32.58
CA ASN A 433 -1.86 -5.60 -33.32
C ASN A 433 -3.07 -4.83 -32.75
N LEU A 434 -4.12 -5.55 -32.35
CA LEU A 434 -5.30 -4.94 -31.73
C LEU A 434 -4.95 -4.33 -30.36
N GLN A 435 -4.17 -5.04 -29.54
CA GLN A 435 -3.69 -4.54 -28.26
C GLN A 435 -2.95 -3.20 -28.42
N ALA A 436 -1.97 -3.14 -29.32
CA ALA A 436 -1.22 -1.91 -29.56
C ALA A 436 -2.10 -0.75 -30.09
N ARG A 437 -3.21 -1.05 -30.80
CA ARG A 437 -4.19 -0.05 -31.24
C ARG A 437 -5.09 0.41 -30.09
N LEU A 438 -5.58 -0.53 -29.29
CA LEU A 438 -6.41 -0.27 -28.12
C LEU A 438 -5.69 0.63 -27.13
N GLU A 439 -4.41 0.39 -26.85
CA GLU A 439 -3.59 1.23 -25.98
C GLU A 439 -3.48 2.68 -26.48
N ARG A 440 -3.40 2.88 -27.80
CA ARG A 440 -3.36 4.23 -28.38
C ARG A 440 -4.74 4.89 -28.34
N MET A 441 -5.79 4.14 -28.70
CA MET A 441 -7.16 4.65 -28.76
C MET A 441 -7.70 4.97 -27.36
N SER A 442 -7.39 4.15 -26.34
CA SER A 442 -7.83 4.38 -24.97
C SER A 442 -7.33 5.73 -24.44
N ARG A 443 -6.07 6.05 -24.70
CA ARG A 443 -5.43 7.31 -24.28
C ARG A 443 -5.92 8.51 -25.07
N ALA A 444 -6.04 8.37 -26.40
CA ALA A 444 -6.37 9.47 -27.29
C ALA A 444 -7.87 9.83 -27.29
N LEU A 445 -8.74 8.82 -27.24
CA LEU A 445 -10.18 9.00 -27.38
C LEU A 445 -10.90 9.00 -26.02
N ARG A 446 -10.38 8.26 -25.02
CA ARG A 446 -11.03 8.10 -23.70
C ARG A 446 -12.49 7.65 -23.83
N PRO A 447 -12.75 6.47 -24.42
CA PRO A 447 -14.12 5.97 -24.58
C PRO A 447 -14.80 5.78 -23.23
N PHE A 448 -16.11 5.98 -23.19
CA PHE A 448 -16.88 5.89 -21.95
C PHE A 448 -16.92 4.45 -21.40
N PHE A 449 -16.98 3.48 -22.31
CA PHE A 449 -16.77 2.05 -22.06
C PHE A 449 -16.38 1.36 -23.38
N VAL A 450 -15.95 0.11 -23.27
CA VAL A 450 -15.59 -0.73 -24.43
C VAL A 450 -16.48 -1.97 -24.46
N ASN A 451 -17.03 -2.26 -25.63
CA ASN A 451 -17.75 -3.49 -25.93
C ASN A 451 -16.78 -4.54 -26.46
N VAL A 452 -16.84 -5.75 -25.90
CA VAL A 452 -16.10 -6.91 -26.39
C VAL A 452 -17.09 -7.94 -26.90
N THR A 453 -17.05 -8.16 -28.22
CA THR A 453 -18.01 -9.03 -28.88
C THR A 453 -17.70 -10.51 -28.65
N TRP A 454 -18.75 -11.33 -28.58
CA TRP A 454 -18.67 -12.77 -28.42
C TRP A 454 -19.25 -13.50 -29.63
N GLY A 455 -18.40 -14.26 -30.31
CA GLY A 455 -18.75 -15.00 -31.51
C GLY A 455 -19.87 -16.01 -31.27
N ALA A 456 -20.71 -16.21 -32.29
CA ALA A 456 -21.84 -17.14 -32.23
C ALA A 456 -21.40 -18.54 -31.75
N GLY A 457 -22.24 -19.17 -30.91
CA GLY A 457 -22.03 -20.51 -30.35
C GLY A 457 -20.79 -20.67 -29.46
N GLY A 458 -20.21 -19.58 -28.94
CA GLY A 458 -19.02 -19.68 -28.09
C GLY A 458 -17.70 -19.88 -28.84
N SER A 459 -17.70 -19.77 -30.16
CA SER A 459 -16.51 -20.00 -31.02
C SER A 459 -15.31 -19.12 -30.68
N THR A 460 -15.52 -17.97 -30.02
CA THR A 460 -14.45 -17.07 -29.56
C THR A 460 -14.40 -16.90 -28.04
N ALA A 461 -15.10 -17.72 -27.25
CA ALA A 461 -15.26 -17.56 -25.81
C ALA A 461 -13.97 -17.20 -25.08
N THR A 462 -12.92 -18.00 -25.28
CA THR A 462 -11.61 -17.78 -24.67
C THR A 462 -10.98 -16.45 -25.09
N LYS A 463 -11.02 -16.12 -26.38
CA LYS A 463 -10.41 -14.89 -26.93
C LYS A 463 -11.19 -13.63 -26.55
N SER A 464 -12.52 -13.72 -26.46
CA SER A 464 -13.37 -12.64 -25.94
C SER A 464 -13.05 -12.35 -24.48
N LEU A 465 -12.87 -13.39 -23.65
CA LEU A 465 -12.47 -13.22 -22.25
C LEU A 465 -11.05 -12.68 -22.10
N GLU A 466 -10.09 -13.14 -22.92
CA GLU A 466 -8.72 -12.59 -22.96
C GLU A 466 -8.71 -11.11 -23.36
N LEU A 467 -9.50 -10.73 -24.36
CA LEU A 467 -9.64 -9.33 -24.78
C LEU A 467 -10.32 -8.50 -23.70
N ALA A 468 -11.37 -9.02 -23.06
CA ALA A 468 -12.03 -8.35 -21.95
C ALA A 468 -11.08 -8.14 -20.76
N GLU A 469 -10.24 -9.13 -20.44
CA GLU A 469 -9.23 -9.02 -19.39
C GLU A 469 -8.18 -7.95 -19.71
N LEU A 470 -7.68 -7.93 -20.95
CA LEU A 470 -6.77 -6.89 -21.43
C LEU A 470 -7.38 -5.50 -21.21
N VAL A 471 -8.62 -5.28 -21.67
CA VAL A 471 -9.28 -3.98 -21.59
C VAL A 471 -9.60 -3.60 -20.14
N GLN A 472 -10.09 -4.54 -19.33
CA GLN A 472 -10.52 -4.31 -17.96
C GLN A 472 -9.33 -4.14 -16.99
N ARG A 473 -8.34 -5.02 -17.04
CA ARG A 473 -7.21 -5.05 -16.09
C ARG A 473 -6.01 -4.25 -16.54
N GLN A 474 -5.64 -4.36 -17.83
CA GLN A 474 -4.41 -3.71 -18.32
C GLN A 474 -4.67 -2.27 -18.78
N LEU A 475 -5.81 -2.01 -19.43
CA LEU A 475 -6.16 -0.67 -19.91
C LEU A 475 -7.02 0.13 -18.93
N GLY A 476 -7.58 -0.51 -17.90
CA GLY A 476 -8.41 0.13 -16.87
C GLY A 476 -9.75 0.69 -17.40
N LEU A 477 -10.22 0.21 -18.56
CA LEU A 477 -11.47 0.69 -19.15
C LEU A 477 -12.65 -0.17 -18.70
N THR A 478 -13.78 0.48 -18.39
CA THR A 478 -15.04 -0.19 -18.13
C THR A 478 -15.40 -1.07 -19.34
N THR A 479 -15.49 -2.38 -19.12
CA THR A 479 -15.73 -3.35 -20.19
C THR A 479 -17.15 -3.90 -20.12
N CYS A 480 -17.85 -3.87 -21.25
CA CYS A 480 -19.09 -4.60 -21.49
C CYS A 480 -18.77 -5.87 -22.30
N LEU A 481 -18.92 -7.04 -21.68
CA LEU A 481 -18.76 -8.30 -22.39
C LEU A 481 -20.10 -8.71 -22.99
N HIS A 482 -20.15 -8.85 -24.30
CA HIS A 482 -21.29 -9.48 -24.95
C HIS A 482 -21.25 -10.97 -24.68
N LEU A 483 -22.40 -11.59 -24.42
CA LEU A 483 -22.49 -13.02 -24.17
C LEU A 483 -23.62 -13.60 -25.01
N THR A 484 -23.24 -14.27 -26.11
CA THR A 484 -24.22 -14.91 -27.00
C THR A 484 -24.63 -16.27 -26.45
N CYS A 485 -25.90 -16.43 -26.06
CA CYS A 485 -26.39 -17.60 -25.34
C CYS A 485 -26.87 -18.76 -26.23
N THR A 486 -27.17 -18.53 -27.51
CA THR A 486 -27.65 -19.59 -28.43
C THR A 486 -26.56 -20.65 -28.65
N ASN A 487 -26.95 -21.92 -28.61
CA ASN A 487 -26.09 -23.09 -28.77
C ASN A 487 -24.94 -23.19 -27.75
N MET A 488 -25.07 -22.55 -26.58
CA MET A 488 -24.15 -22.72 -25.46
C MET A 488 -24.79 -23.58 -24.37
N ASN A 489 -24.02 -24.55 -23.86
CA ASN A 489 -24.42 -25.28 -22.66
C ASN A 489 -24.39 -24.33 -21.44
N LYS A 490 -25.34 -24.48 -20.51
CA LYS A 490 -25.39 -23.74 -19.25
C LYS A 490 -24.04 -23.72 -18.53
N SER A 491 -23.33 -24.84 -18.47
CA SER A 491 -22.02 -24.92 -17.81
C SER A 491 -20.96 -24.00 -18.42
N LEU A 492 -21.02 -23.76 -19.73
CA LEU A 492 -20.13 -22.83 -20.42
C LEU A 492 -20.49 -21.37 -20.14
N ILE A 493 -21.79 -21.07 -20.00
CA ILE A 493 -22.28 -19.75 -19.60
C ILE A 493 -21.83 -19.45 -18.17
N ASP A 494 -22.07 -20.38 -17.24
CA ASP A 494 -21.66 -20.25 -15.84
C ASP A 494 -20.14 -20.05 -15.73
N SER A 495 -19.34 -20.84 -16.47
CA SER A 495 -17.88 -20.68 -16.51
C SER A 495 -17.46 -19.33 -17.11
N ALA A 496 -18.13 -18.85 -18.15
CA ALA A 496 -17.85 -17.55 -18.74
C ALA A 496 -18.16 -16.40 -17.77
N LEU A 497 -19.29 -16.47 -17.06
CA LEU A 497 -19.69 -15.49 -16.07
C LEU A 497 -18.75 -15.47 -14.87
N GLU A 498 -18.35 -16.64 -14.34
CA GLU A 498 -17.37 -16.72 -13.26
C GLU A 498 -16.01 -16.16 -13.67
N ARG A 499 -15.55 -16.45 -14.90
CA ARG A 499 -14.31 -15.87 -15.43
C ARG A 499 -14.42 -14.36 -15.62
N ALA A 500 -15.51 -13.87 -16.22
CA ALA A 500 -15.77 -12.45 -16.38
C ALA A 500 -15.79 -11.75 -15.01
N LYS A 501 -16.43 -12.36 -14.02
CA LYS A 501 -16.48 -11.88 -12.65
C LYS A 501 -15.09 -11.82 -12.02
N ALA A 502 -14.29 -12.87 -12.18
CA ALA A 502 -12.93 -12.96 -11.65
C ALA A 502 -12.01 -11.88 -12.25
N ILE A 503 -12.17 -11.53 -13.53
CA ILE A 503 -11.38 -10.47 -14.19
C ILE A 503 -11.90 -9.05 -13.93
N GLY A 504 -12.98 -8.90 -13.15
CA GLY A 504 -13.55 -7.60 -12.76
C GLY A 504 -14.62 -7.07 -13.71
N VAL A 505 -15.00 -7.82 -14.75
CA VAL A 505 -16.12 -7.44 -15.63
C VAL A 505 -17.44 -7.62 -14.88
N ARG A 506 -18.21 -6.54 -14.79
CA ARG A 506 -19.53 -6.49 -14.14
C ARG A 506 -20.67 -6.14 -15.11
N ASN A 507 -20.33 -5.74 -16.34
CA ASN A 507 -21.28 -5.35 -17.35
C ASN A 507 -21.36 -6.47 -18.40
N ILE A 508 -22.46 -7.21 -18.41
CA ILE A 508 -22.73 -8.29 -19.37
C ILE A 508 -23.91 -7.87 -20.23
N LEU A 509 -23.73 -7.89 -21.56
CA LEU A 509 -24.83 -7.80 -22.51
C LEU A 509 -25.18 -9.20 -22.98
N ALA A 510 -26.22 -9.79 -22.39
CA ALA A 510 -26.73 -11.08 -22.82
C ALA A 510 -27.43 -10.93 -24.17
N LEU A 511 -26.93 -11.65 -25.17
CA LEU A 511 -27.46 -11.66 -26.53
C LEU A 511 -28.04 -13.05 -26.82
N ARG A 512 -29.17 -13.11 -27.51
CA ARG A 512 -29.71 -14.37 -27.99
C ARG A 512 -28.71 -15.03 -28.95
N GLY A 513 -28.36 -14.35 -30.05
CA GLY A 513 -27.60 -14.91 -31.17
C GLY A 513 -28.50 -15.34 -32.33
N ASP A 514 -27.90 -15.53 -33.51
CA ASP A 514 -28.60 -15.94 -34.72
C ASP A 514 -28.77 -17.46 -34.82
N PRO A 515 -29.87 -17.94 -35.43
CA PRO A 515 -30.04 -19.36 -35.72
C PRO A 515 -28.96 -19.88 -36.70
N PRO A 516 -28.38 -21.08 -36.48
CA PRO A 516 -27.57 -21.78 -37.47
C PRO A 516 -28.22 -21.83 -38.85
N ARG A 517 -27.42 -21.59 -39.90
CA ARG A 517 -27.92 -21.33 -41.26
C ARG A 517 -28.73 -22.46 -41.93
N ASN A 518 -28.90 -23.64 -41.33
CA ASN A 518 -29.48 -24.81 -41.99
C ASN A 518 -30.47 -25.66 -41.12
N GLU A 519 -31.01 -25.16 -40.00
CA GLU A 519 -31.97 -25.95 -39.20
C GLU A 519 -33.27 -25.17 -38.93
N GLU A 520 -34.43 -25.76 -39.27
CA GLU A 520 -35.77 -25.17 -39.08
C GLU A 520 -36.34 -25.35 -37.65
N SER A 521 -35.61 -26.02 -36.74
CA SER A 521 -36.05 -26.24 -35.35
C SER A 521 -34.91 -26.00 -34.35
N PHE A 522 -35.05 -24.96 -33.52
CA PHE A 522 -34.11 -24.66 -32.42
C PHE A 522 -34.77 -24.86 -31.06
N ASN A 523 -34.09 -25.56 -30.16
CA ASN A 523 -34.48 -25.64 -28.77
C ASN A 523 -34.28 -24.28 -28.09
N LEU A 524 -35.39 -23.61 -27.78
CA LEU A 524 -35.40 -22.44 -26.90
C LEU A 524 -35.05 -22.88 -25.48
N PHE A 525 -33.82 -22.64 -25.06
CA PHE A 525 -33.51 -22.54 -23.63
C PHE A 525 -33.75 -21.10 -23.20
N TYR A 526 -34.82 -20.87 -22.45
CA TYR A 526 -35.06 -19.62 -21.74
C TYR A 526 -34.08 -19.55 -20.57
N PHE A 527 -33.16 -18.59 -20.59
CA PHE A 527 -32.37 -18.19 -19.42
C PHE A 527 -33.01 -16.93 -18.83
N PHE A 528 -33.42 -17.00 -17.56
CA PHE A 528 -33.89 -15.88 -16.74
C PHE A 528 -32.72 -15.29 -15.95
#